data_AF-A0A8S9P478-F1
#
_entry.id   AF-A0A8S9P478-F1
#
_cell.length_a   1.000
_cell.length_b   1.000
_cell.length_c   1.000
_cell.angle_alpha   90.00
_cell.angle_beta   90.00
_cell.angle_gamma   90.00
#
_symmetry.space_group_name_H-M   'P 1'
#
loop_
_entity.id
_entity.type
_entity.pdbx_description
1 polymer ?
#
loop_
_entity_poly.entity_id
_entity_poly.type
_entity_poly.pdbx_seq_one_letter_code
_entity_poly.pdbx_strand_id
1 'polypeptide(L)'
;MGQLALQRVSPLASLPRRLPSLPLPSSYSPSLLFATASPRPRRHGLYLVRAMSSHIVGYPRIGPKRELKFALESFWDGKTAANDLQTVAANLRNSIWKHMADAGIKYIPSNTFSYYDQVLDTTAMLGAVPSRYGWESGEIGFDVYFSMARGNESVPAMEMTKWFDTNYHYIVPELGPDVEFSYASHKAVDEFKEAKALGIDTVPVLIGPITYLLLSKPAKGVDKSFCLLSLIDKILPIYKEVFDDLKSAGARWIQFDEPILVMDLDTNQLQAFSDAYSHMESSLAGLNVLIATYFADVPAEAYKTLTSLKCVTGFGFDLVRGLETLDLIKGGFPRGKLLFAGVVDGRNIWANDLSASLKTLQSLEDIVGKDKVVVSTSCSLLHTAVDLVNEVKLDKELKSWLAFAAQKVVEVNALAKSFSGVKDEALFSSNSMGQASRRSSPRVTNAAVQQDVAAVKKSDHRRSTEVSARLQAQQKKLNLPALPTTTIGSFPQTADLRRIRREFKAKKISDIDYVQAIKAEFEKVVKLQEELGIDVLVHGEAEVKNLLFEIFYSLVS
;
A
#
# COMPACT_ATOMS: atom_id res chain seq x y z
N MET A 1 -25.29 -10.58 -53.15
CA MET A 1 -25.99 -9.35 -53.57
C MET A 1 -25.73 -8.29 -52.49
N GLY A 2 -25.29 -7.06 -52.73
CA GLY A 2 -24.55 -6.45 -53.85
C GLY A 2 -23.54 -5.46 -53.23
N GLN A 3 -22.28 -5.40 -53.67
CA GLN A 3 -21.80 -4.52 -54.74
C GLN A 3 -22.01 -3.01 -54.51
N LEU A 4 -20.92 -2.28 -54.23
CA LEU A 4 -20.59 -1.01 -54.91
C LEU A 4 -19.11 -0.64 -54.75
N ALA A 5 -18.58 0.06 -55.76
CA ALA A 5 -17.18 0.43 -55.99
C ALA A 5 -17.18 1.58 -57.04
N LEU A 6 -16.08 2.23 -57.45
CA LEU A 6 -14.64 2.02 -57.20
C LEU A 6 -14.09 3.23 -56.36
N GLN A 7 -12.88 3.82 -56.45
CA GLN A 7 -11.72 3.65 -57.33
C GLN A 7 -10.41 4.15 -56.69
N ARG A 8 -9.29 3.89 -57.39
CA ARG A 8 -7.90 4.30 -57.08
C ARG A 8 -7.47 5.47 -57.96
N VAL A 9 -6.50 6.29 -57.54
CA VAL A 9 -5.36 6.76 -58.38
C VAL A 9 -4.10 6.98 -57.52
N SER A 10 -2.92 6.71 -58.09
CA SER A 10 -1.54 7.02 -57.63
C SER A 10 -0.62 6.93 -58.89
N PRO A 11 0.72 7.07 -58.83
CA PRO A 11 1.62 8.09 -58.26
C PRO A 11 2.54 8.72 -59.37
N LEU A 12 3.61 9.48 -59.02
CA LEU A 12 4.89 9.80 -59.76
C LEU A 12 5.40 11.23 -59.35
N ALA A 13 6.64 11.70 -59.58
CA ALA A 13 8.01 11.20 -59.31
C ALA A 13 9.08 12.29 -59.64
N SER A 14 10.34 12.10 -59.19
CA SER A 14 11.63 12.63 -59.71
C SER A 14 12.26 14.00 -59.27
N LEU A 15 13.58 13.92 -59.03
CA LEU A 15 14.68 14.94 -58.89
C LEU A 15 15.32 15.22 -60.31
N PRO A 16 16.49 15.87 -60.58
CA PRO A 16 17.64 16.35 -59.72
C PRO A 16 18.44 17.63 -60.19
N ARG A 17 19.66 17.85 -59.63
CA ARG A 17 20.87 18.63 -60.13
C ARG A 17 20.94 20.18 -59.92
N ARG A 18 22.10 20.88 -59.93
CA ARG A 18 23.53 20.68 -59.49
C ARG A 18 24.29 22.06 -59.52
N LEU A 19 25.48 22.15 -58.89
CA LEU A 19 26.42 23.31 -58.78
C LEU A 19 27.07 23.80 -60.11
N PRO A 20 27.72 25.00 -60.16
CA PRO A 20 29.20 25.08 -60.01
C PRO A 20 29.87 26.38 -59.39
N SER A 21 30.93 26.12 -58.60
CA SER A 21 32.24 26.81 -58.33
C SER A 21 32.66 28.27 -58.73
N LEU A 22 33.27 28.99 -57.75
CA LEU A 22 34.61 29.71 -57.68
C LEU A 22 35.09 30.69 -58.81
N PRO A 23 35.97 31.72 -58.55
CA PRO A 23 37.21 31.66 -57.74
C PRO A 23 37.68 32.91 -56.91
N LEU A 24 38.84 32.71 -56.25
CA LEU A 24 39.76 33.64 -55.53
C LEU A 24 40.62 34.50 -56.50
N PRO A 25 41.37 35.59 -56.13
CA PRO A 25 42.51 35.51 -55.17
C PRO A 25 43.03 36.78 -54.41
N SER A 26 44.09 36.51 -53.61
CA SER A 26 45.28 37.34 -53.28
C SER A 26 45.25 38.49 -52.26
N SER A 27 45.87 38.22 -51.09
CA SER A 27 46.90 39.01 -50.38
C SER A 27 46.80 40.53 -50.23
N TYR A 28 46.91 41.04 -49.00
CA TYR A 28 48.14 41.65 -48.45
C TYR A 28 47.98 41.95 -46.95
N SER A 29 49.10 41.93 -46.20
CA SER A 29 49.26 42.43 -44.82
C SER A 29 50.21 43.64 -44.90
N PRO A 30 50.22 44.63 -43.97
CA PRO A 30 50.64 44.33 -42.59
C PRO A 30 50.04 45.19 -41.44
N SER A 31 50.13 44.62 -40.24
CA SER A 31 50.36 45.25 -38.92
C SER A 31 49.72 46.61 -38.55
N LEU A 32 48.87 46.59 -37.53
CA LEU A 32 48.79 47.65 -36.51
C LEU A 32 48.37 47.04 -35.16
N LEU A 33 49.10 47.35 -34.08
CA LEU A 33 48.77 46.87 -32.74
C LEU A 33 47.54 47.59 -32.18
N PHE A 34 46.53 46.83 -31.77
CA PHE A 34 45.59 47.28 -30.73
C PHE A 34 45.31 46.13 -29.76
N ALA A 35 45.67 46.36 -28.49
CA ALA A 35 45.36 45.43 -27.42
C ALA A 35 43.84 45.43 -27.16
N THR A 36 43.18 44.31 -27.43
CA THR A 36 41.79 44.07 -27.04
C THR A 36 41.74 42.87 -26.09
N ALA A 37 41.19 43.10 -24.90
CA ALA A 37 41.08 42.05 -23.89
C ALA A 37 40.07 40.99 -24.35
N SER A 38 40.56 39.78 -24.63
CA SER A 38 39.68 38.64 -24.92
C SER A 38 38.81 38.33 -23.69
N PRO A 39 37.47 38.22 -23.84
CA PRO A 39 36.63 37.74 -22.75
C PRO A 39 37.04 36.31 -22.44
N ARG A 40 37.52 36.04 -21.22
CA ARG A 40 37.69 34.66 -20.74
C ARG A 40 36.33 33.96 -20.89
N PRO A 41 36.26 32.74 -21.47
CA PRO A 41 35.00 32.01 -21.48
C PRO A 41 34.55 31.83 -20.03
N ARG A 42 33.38 32.35 -19.69
CA ARG A 42 32.76 32.09 -18.40
C ARG A 42 32.65 30.58 -18.29
N ARG A 43 33.38 29.99 -17.32
CA ARG A 43 33.15 28.61 -16.90
C ARG A 43 31.68 28.52 -16.54
N HIS A 44 30.88 27.97 -17.44
CA HIS A 44 29.59 27.45 -17.08
C HIS A 44 29.91 26.32 -16.13
N GLY A 45 29.69 26.55 -14.83
CA GLY A 45 29.71 25.45 -13.90
C GLY A 45 28.72 24.43 -14.42
N LEU A 46 29.17 23.20 -14.66
CA LEU A 46 28.24 22.09 -14.65
C LEU A 46 27.63 22.11 -13.24
N TYR A 47 26.43 22.66 -13.14
CA TYR A 47 25.54 22.31 -12.05
C TYR A 47 25.35 20.81 -12.17
N LEU A 48 26.06 20.04 -11.34
CA LEU A 48 25.77 18.63 -11.14
C LEU A 48 24.34 18.59 -10.61
N VAL A 49 23.39 18.32 -11.51
CA VAL A 49 22.00 18.12 -11.12
C VAL A 49 21.98 16.92 -10.19
N ARG A 50 21.56 17.18 -8.96
CA ARG A 50 21.62 16.23 -7.85
C ARG A 50 20.80 14.97 -8.20
N ALA A 51 21.27 13.80 -7.76
CA ALA A 51 20.67 12.52 -8.15
C ALA A 51 19.29 12.31 -7.49
N MET A 52 18.23 12.74 -8.19
CA MET A 52 16.83 12.54 -7.78
C MET A 52 16.60 11.11 -7.33
N SER A 53 16.06 10.94 -6.12
CA SER A 53 15.82 9.62 -5.54
C SER A 53 14.46 9.62 -4.82
N SER A 54 13.50 8.96 -5.46
CA SER A 54 12.09 8.83 -5.10
C SER A 54 11.73 7.35 -4.97
N HIS A 55 10.93 7.00 -3.96
CA HIS A 55 10.58 5.63 -3.60
C HIS A 55 9.11 5.51 -3.22
N ILE A 56 8.49 4.38 -3.55
CA ILE A 56 7.15 4.00 -3.10
C ILE A 56 7.26 2.62 -2.45
N VAL A 57 6.92 2.49 -1.16
CA VAL A 57 7.03 1.23 -0.40
C VAL A 57 6.14 0.13 -1.01
N GLY A 58 4.98 0.50 -1.56
CA GLY A 58 4.03 -0.40 -2.22
C GLY A 58 2.80 0.34 -2.74
N TYR A 59 1.98 -0.31 -3.58
CA TYR A 59 0.88 0.34 -4.30
C TYR A 59 -0.45 -0.46 -4.18
N PRO A 60 -1.63 0.18 -4.14
CA PRO A 60 -2.90 -0.54 -4.02
C PRO A 60 -3.26 -1.29 -5.31
N ARG A 61 -3.46 -2.60 -5.16
CA ARG A 61 -3.64 -3.57 -6.24
C ARG A 61 -5.07 -3.76 -6.75
N ILE A 62 -6.07 -3.15 -6.12
CA ILE A 62 -7.49 -3.39 -6.43
C ILE A 62 -7.93 -2.86 -7.82
N GLY A 63 -7.17 -1.91 -8.37
CA GLY A 63 -7.49 -1.19 -9.60
C GLY A 63 -8.43 0.01 -9.39
N PRO A 64 -8.35 1.08 -10.24
CA PRO A 64 -9.11 2.32 -10.05
C PRO A 64 -10.64 2.14 -10.00
N LYS A 65 -11.18 1.07 -10.61
CA LYS A 65 -12.62 0.76 -10.62
C LYS A 65 -12.93 -0.59 -9.95
N ARG A 66 -11.98 -1.16 -9.20
CA ARG A 66 -12.03 -2.47 -8.51
C ARG A 66 -12.01 -3.65 -9.48
N GLU A 67 -11.25 -3.52 -10.57
CA GLU A 67 -11.05 -4.51 -11.62
C GLU A 67 -10.65 -5.87 -11.04
N LEU A 68 -9.68 -5.90 -10.10
CA LEU A 68 -9.21 -7.14 -9.46
C LEU A 68 -10.34 -7.83 -8.67
N LYS A 69 -11.17 -7.06 -7.95
CA LYS A 69 -12.29 -7.62 -7.17
C LYS A 69 -13.25 -8.39 -8.08
N PHE A 70 -13.65 -7.78 -9.20
CA PHE A 70 -14.62 -8.40 -10.10
C PHE A 70 -14.03 -9.60 -10.85
N ALA A 71 -12.74 -9.57 -11.19
CA ALA A 71 -12.06 -10.72 -11.77
C ALA A 71 -11.99 -11.91 -10.79
N LEU A 72 -11.65 -11.65 -9.52
CA LEU A 72 -11.64 -12.66 -8.46
C LEU A 72 -13.04 -13.25 -8.19
N GLU A 73 -14.05 -12.40 -8.01
CA GLU A 73 -15.44 -12.87 -7.82
C GLU A 73 -15.94 -13.69 -9.03
N SER A 74 -15.61 -13.27 -10.26
CA SER A 74 -15.95 -14.01 -11.48
C SER A 74 -15.24 -15.37 -11.58
N PHE A 75 -13.95 -15.43 -11.18
CA PHE A 75 -13.18 -16.68 -11.15
C PHE A 75 -13.72 -17.65 -10.09
N TRP A 76 -13.95 -17.19 -8.85
CA TRP A 76 -14.50 -18.03 -7.77
C TRP A 76 -15.93 -18.50 -8.03
N ASP A 77 -16.72 -17.73 -8.77
CA ASP A 77 -18.06 -18.13 -9.24
C ASP A 77 -18.02 -19.08 -10.46
N GLY A 78 -16.83 -19.48 -10.94
CA GLY A 78 -16.65 -20.37 -12.10
C GLY A 78 -17.03 -19.76 -13.45
N LYS A 79 -17.14 -18.42 -13.55
CA LYS A 79 -17.62 -17.70 -14.75
C LYS A 79 -16.51 -17.35 -15.74
N THR A 80 -15.25 -17.35 -15.30
CA THR A 80 -14.06 -17.00 -16.08
C THR A 80 -12.91 -17.92 -15.73
N ALA A 81 -12.02 -18.20 -16.68
CA ALA A 81 -10.89 -19.10 -16.50
C ALA A 81 -9.74 -18.43 -15.72
N ALA A 82 -8.80 -19.24 -15.23
CA ALA A 82 -7.59 -18.75 -14.55
C ALA A 82 -6.79 -17.75 -15.42
N ASN A 83 -6.71 -18.00 -16.73
CA ASN A 83 -6.03 -17.12 -17.69
C ASN A 83 -6.68 -15.72 -17.80
N ASP A 84 -8.00 -15.61 -17.61
CA ASP A 84 -8.69 -14.31 -17.62
C ASP A 84 -8.33 -13.49 -16.38
N LEU A 85 -8.31 -14.15 -15.21
CA LEU A 85 -7.87 -13.55 -13.94
C LEU A 85 -6.39 -13.12 -14.02
N GLN A 86 -5.51 -13.96 -14.56
CA GLN A 86 -4.09 -13.65 -14.79
C GLN A 86 -3.93 -12.47 -15.76
N THR A 87 -4.75 -12.38 -16.81
CA THR A 87 -4.74 -11.27 -17.77
C THR A 87 -5.14 -9.95 -17.11
N VAL A 88 -6.18 -9.94 -16.26
CA VAL A 88 -6.56 -8.74 -15.49
C VAL A 88 -5.45 -8.33 -14.52
N ALA A 89 -4.85 -9.29 -13.83
CA ALA A 89 -3.74 -9.06 -12.89
C ALA A 89 -2.50 -8.46 -13.57
N ALA A 90 -2.06 -9.04 -14.69
CA ALA A 90 -0.96 -8.53 -15.50
C ALA A 90 -1.23 -7.10 -15.99
N ASN A 91 -2.42 -6.84 -16.54
CA ASN A 91 -2.80 -5.49 -16.98
C ASN A 91 -2.77 -4.46 -15.83
N LEU A 92 -3.20 -4.84 -14.62
CA LEU A 92 -3.11 -3.97 -13.43
C LEU A 92 -1.66 -3.69 -13.03
N ARG A 93 -0.81 -4.71 -12.91
CA ARG A 93 0.63 -4.53 -12.58
C ARG A 93 1.32 -3.65 -13.61
N ASN A 94 1.12 -3.93 -14.89
CA ASN A 94 1.69 -3.17 -16.01
C ASN A 94 1.22 -1.71 -16.03
N SER A 95 -0.04 -1.43 -15.66
CA SER A 95 -0.53 -0.06 -15.50
C SER A 95 0.07 0.66 -14.29
N ILE A 96 0.27 -0.05 -13.18
CA ILE A 96 0.81 0.48 -11.92
C ILE A 96 2.29 0.86 -12.07
N TRP A 97 3.10 -0.04 -12.67
CA TRP A 97 4.52 0.23 -12.91
C TRP A 97 4.74 1.38 -13.89
N LYS A 98 3.98 1.41 -15.00
CA LYS A 98 4.02 2.52 -15.97
C LYS A 98 3.65 3.85 -15.31
N HIS A 99 2.57 3.90 -14.54
CA HIS A 99 2.17 5.11 -13.82
C HIS A 99 3.28 5.66 -12.90
N MET A 100 3.97 4.80 -12.15
CA MET A 100 5.10 5.22 -11.31
C MET A 100 6.34 5.62 -12.13
N ALA A 101 6.64 4.93 -13.23
CA ALA A 101 7.74 5.25 -14.13
C ALA A 101 7.52 6.60 -14.85
N ASP A 102 6.33 6.82 -15.40
CA ASP A 102 5.91 8.06 -16.07
C ASP A 102 5.92 9.25 -15.11
N ALA A 103 5.58 9.02 -13.83
CA ALA A 103 5.73 10.02 -12.78
C ALA A 103 7.21 10.34 -12.46
N GLY A 104 8.15 9.44 -12.74
CA GLY A 104 9.58 9.61 -12.41
C GLY A 104 9.99 9.04 -11.05
N ILE A 105 9.29 8.01 -10.55
CA ILE A 105 9.75 7.25 -9.38
C ILE A 105 10.99 6.44 -9.75
N LYS A 106 12.06 6.54 -8.95
CA LYS A 106 13.31 5.81 -9.17
C LYS A 106 13.27 4.38 -8.64
N TYR A 107 12.73 4.20 -7.45
CA TYR A 107 12.62 2.90 -6.77
C TYR A 107 11.15 2.47 -6.80
N ILE A 108 10.78 1.74 -7.85
CA ILE A 108 9.42 1.30 -8.13
C ILE A 108 9.23 -0.12 -7.58
N PRO A 109 8.22 -0.40 -6.73
CA PRO A 109 8.06 -1.72 -6.12
C PRO A 109 7.45 -2.77 -7.09
N SER A 110 7.95 -4.00 -7.02
CA SER A 110 7.32 -5.23 -7.56
C SER A 110 7.05 -6.24 -6.46
N ASN A 111 6.25 -7.27 -6.73
CA ASN A 111 5.75 -8.25 -5.74
C ASN A 111 4.73 -7.68 -4.71
N THR A 112 4.34 -6.41 -4.84
CA THR A 112 3.30 -5.77 -3.97
C THR A 112 1.87 -6.02 -4.46
N PHE A 113 1.71 -6.45 -5.71
CA PHE A 113 0.50 -7.09 -6.18
C PHE A 113 0.30 -8.44 -5.46
N SER A 114 -0.94 -8.90 -5.35
CA SER A 114 -1.33 -10.21 -4.81
C SER A 114 -2.76 -10.50 -5.22
N TYR A 115 -3.13 -11.78 -5.37
CA TYR A 115 -4.51 -12.17 -5.63
C TYR A 115 -5.38 -12.15 -4.37
N TYR A 116 -4.78 -12.17 -3.18
CA TYR A 116 -5.51 -12.06 -1.92
C TYR A 116 -4.71 -11.26 -0.89
N ASP A 117 -3.58 -11.80 -0.42
CA ASP A 117 -2.78 -11.25 0.66
C ASP A 117 -1.27 -11.48 0.48
N GLN A 118 -0.45 -10.48 0.81
CA GLN A 118 1.01 -10.55 0.66
C GLN A 118 1.71 -11.45 1.70
N VAL A 119 1.11 -11.68 2.87
CA VAL A 119 1.65 -12.65 3.84
C VAL A 119 1.35 -14.06 3.36
N LEU A 120 0.13 -14.29 2.83
CA LEU A 120 -0.18 -15.53 2.12
C LEU A 120 0.72 -15.78 0.90
N ASP A 121 1.10 -14.74 0.15
CA ASP A 121 2.08 -14.88 -0.94
C ASP A 121 3.45 -15.34 -0.41
N THR A 122 3.88 -14.89 0.77
CA THR A 122 5.12 -15.36 1.41
C THR A 122 4.97 -16.79 1.93
N THR A 123 3.79 -17.16 2.45
CA THR A 123 3.46 -18.55 2.82
C THR A 123 3.53 -19.48 1.60
N ALA A 124 3.03 -19.06 0.45
CA ALA A 124 3.15 -19.79 -0.81
C ALA A 124 4.61 -19.84 -1.32
N MET A 125 5.34 -18.72 -1.26
CA MET A 125 6.77 -18.67 -1.61
C MET A 125 7.60 -19.70 -0.83
N LEU A 126 7.29 -19.87 0.46
CA LEU A 126 7.97 -20.80 1.37
C LEU A 126 7.40 -22.24 1.36
N GLY A 127 6.37 -22.54 0.57
CA GLY A 127 5.72 -23.86 0.58
C GLY A 127 5.05 -24.21 1.91
N ALA A 128 4.75 -23.21 2.75
CA ALA A 128 4.27 -23.40 4.12
C ALA A 128 2.76 -23.70 4.17
N VAL A 129 2.29 -24.63 3.34
CA VAL A 129 0.86 -24.98 3.19
C VAL A 129 0.46 -25.98 4.28
N PRO A 130 -0.58 -25.71 5.10
CA PRO A 130 -1.08 -26.69 6.05
C PRO A 130 -1.60 -27.97 5.37
N SER A 131 -1.19 -29.14 5.85
CA SER A 131 -1.45 -30.46 5.24
C SER A 131 -2.91 -30.75 4.92
N ARG A 132 -3.86 -30.13 5.65
CA ARG A 132 -5.30 -30.21 5.38
C ARG A 132 -5.73 -29.73 3.98
N TYR A 133 -4.89 -28.98 3.27
CA TYR A 133 -5.14 -28.51 1.91
C TYR A 133 -4.63 -29.46 0.82
N GLY A 134 -3.99 -30.58 1.18
CA GLY A 134 -3.63 -31.65 0.23
C GLY A 134 -2.57 -31.27 -0.81
N TRP A 135 -1.77 -30.23 -0.55
CA TRP A 135 -0.60 -29.90 -1.37
C TRP A 135 0.62 -30.69 -0.87
N GLU A 136 1.33 -31.35 -1.79
CA GLU A 136 2.48 -32.20 -1.48
C GLU A 136 3.82 -31.57 -1.92
N SER A 137 3.88 -30.96 -3.11
CA SER A 137 5.08 -30.32 -3.67
C SER A 137 4.78 -29.51 -4.94
N GLY A 138 5.76 -28.75 -5.44
CA GLY A 138 5.71 -28.01 -6.71
C GLY A 138 5.02 -26.64 -6.64
N GLU A 139 4.95 -25.94 -7.77
CA GLU A 139 4.38 -24.57 -7.84
C GLU A 139 2.92 -24.53 -7.34
N ILE A 140 2.65 -23.65 -6.38
CA ILE A 140 1.33 -23.51 -5.77
C ILE A 140 0.35 -22.83 -6.75
N GLY A 141 -0.59 -23.61 -7.27
CA GLY A 141 -1.69 -23.12 -8.10
C GLY A 141 -2.79 -22.39 -7.32
N PHE A 142 -3.70 -21.75 -8.08
CA PHE A 142 -4.82 -20.98 -7.53
C PHE A 142 -5.74 -21.79 -6.61
N ASP A 143 -5.93 -23.09 -6.85
CA ASP A 143 -6.84 -23.91 -6.04
C ASP A 143 -6.34 -24.02 -4.59
N VAL A 144 -5.06 -24.34 -4.40
CA VAL A 144 -4.42 -24.39 -3.07
C VAL A 144 -4.34 -22.99 -2.45
N TYR A 145 -3.90 -21.99 -3.22
CA TYR A 145 -3.77 -20.60 -2.75
C TYR A 145 -5.10 -20.03 -2.24
N PHE A 146 -6.19 -20.16 -3.01
CA PHE A 146 -7.50 -19.70 -2.57
C PHE A 146 -8.14 -20.60 -1.52
N SER A 147 -7.84 -21.92 -1.50
CA SER A 147 -8.28 -22.78 -0.42
C SER A 147 -7.69 -22.36 0.94
N MET A 148 -6.43 -21.91 0.98
CA MET A 148 -5.86 -21.29 2.17
C MET A 148 -6.58 -19.98 2.53
N ALA A 149 -6.78 -19.10 1.54
CA ALA A 149 -7.32 -17.75 1.74
C ALA A 149 -8.79 -17.67 2.20
N ARG A 150 -9.64 -18.56 1.67
CA ARG A 150 -11.11 -18.50 1.80
C ARG A 150 -11.80 -19.86 2.02
N GLY A 151 -11.02 -20.94 2.17
CA GLY A 151 -11.54 -22.29 2.38
C GLY A 151 -12.20 -22.88 1.12
N ASN A 152 -12.69 -24.11 1.29
CA ASN A 152 -13.51 -24.84 0.31
C ASN A 152 -14.64 -25.59 1.04
N GLU A 153 -15.41 -26.42 0.32
CA GLU A 153 -16.57 -27.15 0.88
C GLU A 153 -16.20 -28.12 2.02
N SER A 154 -14.97 -28.63 2.04
CA SER A 154 -14.48 -29.64 2.98
C SER A 154 -13.47 -29.12 4.01
N VAL A 155 -12.81 -27.99 3.74
CA VAL A 155 -11.67 -27.48 4.52
C VAL A 155 -11.85 -25.99 4.86
N PRO A 156 -11.76 -25.58 6.13
CA PRO A 156 -11.86 -24.17 6.50
C PRO A 156 -10.66 -23.35 5.99
N ALA A 157 -10.86 -22.05 5.83
CA ALA A 157 -9.78 -21.10 5.57
C ALA A 157 -8.75 -21.05 6.73
N MET A 158 -7.58 -20.50 6.45
CA MET A 158 -6.62 -20.08 7.48
C MET A 158 -7.17 -18.85 8.24
N GLU A 159 -6.63 -18.58 9.43
CA GLU A 159 -7.04 -17.41 10.21
C GLU A 159 -6.73 -16.10 9.46
N MET A 160 -7.68 -15.15 9.48
CA MET A 160 -7.47 -13.79 9.01
C MET A 160 -7.47 -12.82 10.20
N THR A 161 -6.43 -11.99 10.35
CA THR A 161 -6.32 -11.02 11.46
C THR A 161 -5.81 -9.66 10.99
N LYS A 162 -5.90 -8.63 11.85
CA LYS A 162 -5.50 -7.27 11.50
C LYS A 162 -4.00 -7.16 11.23
N TRP A 163 -3.65 -6.48 10.14
CA TRP A 163 -2.28 -6.07 9.86
C TRP A 163 -1.96 -4.84 10.70
N PHE A 164 -1.30 -5.05 11.85
CA PHE A 164 -0.99 -4.03 12.85
C PHE A 164 -2.24 -3.22 13.25
N ASP A 165 -2.14 -1.90 13.45
CA ASP A 165 -3.27 -1.01 13.75
C ASP A 165 -4.02 -0.52 12.49
N THR A 166 -3.85 -1.18 11.34
CA THR A 166 -4.58 -0.85 10.11
C THR A 166 -5.96 -1.51 10.05
N ASN A 167 -6.74 -1.14 9.03
CA ASN A 167 -7.99 -1.84 8.67
C ASN A 167 -7.78 -2.94 7.61
N TYR A 168 -6.54 -3.13 7.14
CA TYR A 168 -6.18 -4.27 6.30
C TYR A 168 -6.03 -5.52 7.19
N HIS A 169 -6.32 -6.69 6.62
CA HIS A 169 -6.20 -7.97 7.30
C HIS A 169 -5.36 -8.91 6.45
N TYR A 170 -4.49 -9.68 7.09
CA TYR A 170 -3.61 -10.65 6.46
C TYR A 170 -4.01 -12.08 6.87
N ILE A 171 -3.56 -13.07 6.10
CA ILE A 171 -3.74 -14.49 6.42
C ILE A 171 -2.57 -14.95 7.29
N VAL A 172 -2.89 -15.42 8.49
CA VAL A 172 -1.91 -15.81 9.51
C VAL A 172 -1.26 -17.14 9.12
N PRO A 173 0.07 -17.22 8.93
CA PRO A 173 0.72 -18.48 8.65
C PRO A 173 0.62 -19.45 9.83
N GLU A 174 0.31 -20.71 9.55
CA GLU A 174 0.15 -21.76 10.55
C GLU A 174 1.35 -22.73 10.48
N LEU A 175 2.31 -22.59 11.39
CA LEU A 175 3.60 -23.27 11.31
C LEU A 175 3.79 -24.28 12.45
N GLY A 176 4.59 -25.32 12.21
CA GLY A 176 4.96 -26.32 13.20
C GLY A 176 6.38 -26.84 12.98
N PRO A 177 6.91 -27.69 13.88
CA PRO A 177 8.24 -28.28 13.71
C PRO A 177 8.34 -29.14 12.44
N ASP A 178 7.24 -29.79 12.05
CA ASP A 178 7.17 -30.75 10.95
C ASP A 178 6.83 -30.12 9.59
N VAL A 179 6.78 -28.78 9.48
CA VAL A 179 6.57 -28.13 8.18
C VAL A 179 7.81 -28.31 7.30
N GLU A 180 7.57 -28.82 6.09
CA GLU A 180 8.58 -28.95 5.03
C GLU A 180 8.50 -27.72 4.13
N PHE A 181 9.35 -26.74 4.38
CA PHE A 181 9.44 -25.55 3.53
C PHE A 181 10.14 -25.89 2.21
N SER A 182 9.70 -25.28 1.12
CA SER A 182 10.35 -25.35 -0.21
C SER A 182 10.03 -24.11 -1.04
N TYR A 183 10.84 -23.81 -2.06
CA TYR A 183 10.57 -22.67 -2.95
C TYR A 183 9.39 -22.99 -3.89
N ALA A 184 8.17 -22.70 -3.43
CA ALA A 184 6.92 -23.18 -4.04
C ALA A 184 6.07 -22.09 -4.70
N SER A 185 6.55 -20.84 -4.75
CA SER A 185 5.97 -19.83 -5.64
C SER A 185 6.99 -18.81 -6.16
N HIS A 186 7.13 -18.76 -7.49
CA HIS A 186 8.12 -17.91 -8.17
C HIS A 186 7.62 -16.47 -8.45
N LYS A 187 6.44 -16.10 -7.92
CA LYS A 187 5.77 -14.80 -8.11
C LYS A 187 6.69 -13.58 -8.05
N ALA A 188 7.61 -13.51 -7.09
CA ALA A 188 8.47 -12.35 -6.90
C ALA A 188 9.46 -12.12 -8.06
N VAL A 189 10.03 -13.20 -8.61
CA VAL A 189 10.95 -13.13 -9.75
C VAL A 189 10.19 -12.99 -11.06
N ASP A 190 9.00 -13.56 -11.18
CA ASP A 190 8.16 -13.42 -12.37
C ASP A 190 7.60 -12.01 -12.53
N GLU A 191 7.12 -11.37 -11.45
CA GLU A 191 6.72 -9.96 -11.49
C GLU A 191 7.91 -9.03 -11.80
N PHE A 192 9.11 -9.34 -11.30
CA PHE A 192 10.31 -8.58 -11.66
C PHE A 192 10.65 -8.74 -13.16
N LYS A 193 10.62 -9.97 -13.70
CA LYS A 193 10.84 -10.25 -15.12
C LYS A 193 9.79 -9.56 -16.01
N GLU A 194 8.52 -9.54 -15.59
CA GLU A 194 7.43 -8.86 -16.29
C GLU A 194 7.67 -7.34 -16.37
N ALA A 195 7.98 -6.69 -15.25
CA ALA A 195 8.31 -5.26 -15.23
C ALA A 195 9.57 -4.95 -16.07
N LYS A 196 10.58 -5.83 -15.99
CA LYS A 196 11.83 -5.72 -16.76
C LYS A 196 11.59 -5.78 -18.27
N ALA A 197 10.65 -6.61 -18.73
CA ALA A 197 10.25 -6.70 -20.13
C ALA A 197 9.57 -5.42 -20.65
N LEU A 198 8.99 -4.59 -19.76
CA LEU A 198 8.52 -3.24 -20.10
C LEU A 198 9.64 -2.18 -20.10
N GLY A 199 10.88 -2.55 -19.80
CA GLY A 199 12.00 -1.62 -19.60
C GLY A 199 12.02 -0.94 -18.23
N ILE A 200 11.22 -1.41 -17.27
CA ILE A 200 11.11 -0.84 -15.93
C ILE A 200 11.92 -1.69 -14.95
N ASP A 201 12.93 -1.09 -14.31
CA ASP A 201 13.73 -1.75 -13.26
C ASP A 201 13.06 -1.55 -11.90
N THR A 202 12.54 -2.62 -11.29
CA THR A 202 11.80 -2.55 -10.03
C THR A 202 12.64 -2.99 -8.82
N VAL A 203 12.10 -2.74 -7.63
CA VAL A 203 12.57 -3.26 -6.34
C VAL A 203 11.59 -4.34 -5.90
N PRO A 204 11.96 -5.63 -5.92
CA PRO A 204 11.17 -6.69 -5.32
C PRO A 204 10.98 -6.44 -3.82
N VAL A 205 9.74 -6.49 -3.36
CA VAL A 205 9.37 -6.37 -1.94
C VAL A 205 9.02 -7.76 -1.39
N LEU A 206 9.67 -8.16 -0.31
CA LEU A 206 9.38 -9.39 0.44
C LEU A 206 9.03 -9.04 1.89
N ILE A 207 8.15 -9.82 2.52
CA ILE A 207 8.06 -9.80 3.98
C ILE A 207 9.37 -10.38 4.53
N GLY A 208 10.01 -9.68 5.45
CA GLY A 208 11.27 -10.14 6.04
C GLY A 208 11.09 -11.40 6.88
N PRO A 209 12.10 -12.28 6.96
CA PRO A 209 11.95 -13.62 7.55
C PRO A 209 11.59 -13.59 9.04
N ILE A 210 12.06 -12.57 9.79
CA ILE A 210 11.73 -12.45 11.22
C ILE A 210 10.31 -11.94 11.42
N THR A 211 9.87 -10.91 10.67
CA THR A 211 8.46 -10.48 10.67
C THR A 211 7.52 -11.61 10.27
N TYR A 212 7.86 -12.40 9.24
CA TYR A 212 7.04 -13.54 8.83
C TYR A 212 6.82 -14.54 9.99
N LEU A 213 7.90 -14.96 10.66
CA LEU A 213 7.81 -15.89 11.79
C LEU A 213 7.12 -15.29 13.02
N LEU A 214 7.32 -14.00 13.34
CA LEU A 214 6.67 -13.33 14.47
C LEU A 214 5.18 -13.01 14.23
N LEU A 215 4.74 -12.92 12.98
CA LEU A 215 3.33 -12.80 12.60
C LEU A 215 2.66 -14.16 12.33
N SER A 216 3.40 -15.27 12.42
CA SER A 216 2.87 -16.62 12.32
C SER A 216 2.24 -17.08 13.65
N LYS A 217 1.55 -18.22 13.63
CA LYS A 217 1.09 -18.93 14.83
C LYS A 217 1.48 -20.41 14.78
N PRO A 218 1.68 -21.08 15.94
CA PRO A 218 1.75 -22.52 15.99
C PRO A 218 0.48 -23.15 15.42
N ALA A 219 0.63 -24.09 14.49
CA ALA A 219 -0.48 -24.82 13.91
C ALA A 219 -1.23 -25.65 14.97
N LYS A 220 -2.49 -26.00 14.71
CA LYS A 220 -3.32 -26.76 15.65
C LYS A 220 -2.68 -28.12 15.96
N GLY A 221 -2.36 -28.35 17.24
CA GLY A 221 -1.72 -29.59 17.72
C GLY A 221 -0.23 -29.45 18.01
N VAL A 222 0.41 -28.34 17.61
CA VAL A 222 1.78 -28.00 18.01
C VAL A 222 1.83 -27.61 19.49
N ASP A 223 2.91 -27.95 20.18
CA ASP A 223 3.08 -27.63 21.61
C ASP A 223 3.15 -26.12 21.86
N LYS A 224 2.64 -25.66 23.00
CA LYS A 224 2.64 -24.25 23.39
C LYS A 224 4.03 -23.68 23.69
N SER A 225 5.02 -24.53 23.99
CA SER A 225 6.42 -24.12 24.16
C SER A 225 7.17 -23.98 22.83
N PHE A 226 6.53 -24.27 21.69
CA PHE A 226 7.15 -24.14 20.38
C PHE A 226 7.44 -22.67 20.04
N CYS A 227 8.71 -22.35 19.83
CA CYS A 227 9.15 -21.03 19.41
C CYS A 227 9.17 -20.94 17.89
N LEU A 228 8.35 -20.06 17.30
CA LEU A 228 8.30 -19.87 15.83
C LEU A 228 9.65 -19.45 15.24
N LEU A 229 10.45 -18.67 15.97
CA LEU A 229 11.80 -18.29 15.55
C LEU A 229 12.76 -19.49 15.39
N SER A 230 12.48 -20.65 15.98
CA SER A 230 13.27 -21.88 15.76
C SER A 230 13.20 -22.40 14.31
N LEU A 231 12.26 -21.90 13.50
CA LEU A 231 12.14 -22.23 12.09
C LEU A 231 13.04 -21.36 11.18
N ILE A 232 13.78 -20.39 11.73
CA ILE A 232 14.58 -19.44 10.93
C ILE A 232 15.56 -20.15 10.00
N ASP A 233 16.33 -21.11 10.53
CA ASP A 233 17.32 -21.89 9.77
C ASP A 233 16.70 -22.75 8.66
N LYS A 234 15.38 -23.04 8.74
CA LYS A 234 14.66 -23.76 7.68
C LYS A 234 14.15 -22.84 6.56
N ILE A 235 13.85 -21.57 6.84
CA ILE A 235 13.33 -20.62 5.83
C ILE A 235 14.43 -19.83 5.12
N LEU A 236 15.55 -19.53 5.79
CA LEU A 236 16.66 -18.77 5.20
C LEU A 236 17.23 -19.37 3.89
N PRO A 237 17.32 -20.71 3.72
CA PRO A 237 17.72 -21.31 2.43
C PRO A 237 16.81 -20.91 1.26
N ILE A 238 15.49 -20.86 1.47
CA ILE A 238 14.53 -20.52 0.42
C ILE A 238 14.57 -19.02 0.11
N TYR A 239 14.71 -18.18 1.14
CA TYR A 239 14.98 -16.76 0.94
C TYR A 239 16.24 -16.56 0.09
N LYS A 240 17.31 -17.32 0.32
CA LYS A 240 18.51 -17.31 -0.52
C LYS A 240 18.21 -17.71 -1.97
N GLU A 241 17.46 -18.78 -2.22
CA GLU A 241 17.05 -19.20 -3.57
C GLU A 241 16.31 -18.07 -4.31
N VAL A 242 15.35 -17.41 -3.64
CA VAL A 242 14.65 -16.22 -4.16
C VAL A 242 15.64 -15.11 -4.53
N PHE A 243 16.68 -14.86 -3.72
CA PHE A 243 17.67 -13.82 -4.02
C PHE A 243 18.57 -14.20 -5.21
N ASP A 244 18.96 -15.47 -5.33
CA ASP A 244 19.77 -15.98 -6.43
C ASP A 244 18.99 -15.89 -7.76
N ASP A 245 17.69 -16.17 -7.75
CA ASP A 245 16.79 -16.01 -8.89
C ASP A 245 16.56 -14.54 -9.27
N LEU A 246 16.34 -13.65 -8.28
CA LEU A 246 16.22 -12.21 -8.50
C LEU A 246 17.51 -11.59 -9.06
N LYS A 247 18.68 -11.95 -8.53
CA LYS A 247 19.99 -11.53 -9.07
C LYS A 247 20.17 -12.02 -10.51
N SER A 248 19.81 -13.27 -10.78
CA SER A 248 19.91 -13.87 -12.12
C SER A 248 18.97 -13.21 -13.14
N ALA A 249 17.79 -12.75 -12.70
CA ALA A 249 16.89 -11.93 -13.51
C ALA A 249 17.41 -10.48 -13.73
N GLY A 250 18.40 -10.04 -12.94
CA GLY A 250 19.04 -8.72 -13.05
C GLY A 250 18.56 -7.69 -12.03
N ALA A 251 17.94 -8.10 -10.93
CA ALA A 251 17.60 -7.22 -9.82
C ALA A 251 18.87 -6.65 -9.16
N ARG A 252 18.84 -5.38 -8.78
CA ARG A 252 19.96 -4.66 -8.15
C ARG A 252 19.64 -4.14 -6.74
N TRP A 253 18.37 -4.20 -6.39
CA TRP A 253 17.79 -3.77 -5.12
C TRP A 253 16.81 -4.84 -4.65
N ILE A 254 16.64 -4.97 -3.34
CA ILE A 254 15.57 -5.76 -2.71
C ILE A 254 15.11 -5.03 -1.46
N GLN A 255 13.81 -5.06 -1.19
CA GLN A 255 13.22 -4.52 0.04
C GLN A 255 12.70 -5.67 0.90
N PHE A 256 13.13 -5.70 2.16
CA PHE A 256 12.49 -6.48 3.21
C PHE A 256 11.59 -5.56 4.04
N ASP A 257 10.31 -5.88 4.08
CA ASP A 257 9.38 -5.28 5.02
C ASP A 257 9.59 -5.99 6.37
N GLU A 258 10.17 -5.26 7.33
CA GLU A 258 10.32 -5.70 8.73
C GLU A 258 9.52 -4.80 9.71
N PRO A 259 8.22 -4.55 9.48
CA PRO A 259 7.43 -3.66 10.33
C PRO A 259 7.28 -4.15 11.77
N ILE A 260 7.56 -5.42 12.09
CA ILE A 260 7.53 -5.89 13.48
C ILE A 260 8.55 -5.15 14.37
N LEU A 261 9.59 -4.52 13.79
CA LEU A 261 10.56 -3.68 14.49
C LEU A 261 9.98 -2.39 15.10
N VAL A 262 8.71 -2.05 14.83
CA VAL A 262 8.00 -0.94 15.51
C VAL A 262 7.23 -1.39 16.76
N MET A 263 7.32 -2.67 17.11
CA MET A 263 6.70 -3.25 18.30
C MET A 263 7.70 -3.35 19.46
N ASP A 264 7.18 -3.54 20.68
CA ASP A 264 7.99 -3.91 21.84
C ASP A 264 8.53 -5.34 21.68
N LEU A 265 9.77 -5.46 21.20
CA LEU A 265 10.48 -6.74 21.01
C LEU A 265 11.46 -7.01 22.16
N ASP A 266 11.54 -8.27 22.58
CA ASP A 266 12.53 -8.70 23.56
C ASP A 266 13.96 -8.85 22.97
N THR A 267 14.95 -9.00 23.84
CA THR A 267 16.36 -9.10 23.44
C THR A 267 16.65 -10.29 22.52
N ASN A 268 15.96 -11.43 22.69
CA ASN A 268 16.16 -12.61 21.84
C ASN A 268 15.52 -12.40 20.47
N GLN A 269 14.35 -11.76 20.42
CA GLN A 269 13.70 -11.37 19.17
C GLN A 269 14.55 -10.39 18.37
N LEU A 270 15.14 -9.37 19.03
CA LEU A 270 16.09 -8.44 18.40
C LEU A 270 17.38 -9.13 17.95
N GLN A 271 17.93 -10.05 18.75
CA GLN A 271 19.11 -10.83 18.38
C GLN A 271 18.85 -11.67 17.12
N ALA A 272 17.65 -12.25 16.95
CA ALA A 272 17.30 -13.03 15.77
C ALA A 272 17.40 -12.24 14.45
N PHE A 273 17.17 -10.91 14.45
CA PHE A 273 17.48 -10.07 13.28
C PHE A 273 18.98 -10.02 12.99
N SER A 274 19.79 -9.79 14.03
CA SER A 274 21.25 -9.72 13.88
C SER A 274 21.81 -11.03 13.32
N ASP A 275 21.32 -12.16 13.80
CA ASP A 275 21.77 -13.48 13.40
C ASP A 275 21.31 -13.81 11.97
N ALA A 276 20.01 -13.63 11.66
CA ALA A 276 19.46 -13.95 10.33
C ALA A 276 20.05 -13.08 9.22
N TYR A 277 20.18 -11.77 9.43
CA TYR A 277 20.76 -10.87 8.42
C TYR A 277 22.28 -11.02 8.29
N SER A 278 22.98 -11.49 9.34
CA SER A 278 24.38 -11.92 9.24
C SER A 278 24.51 -13.23 8.45
N HIS A 279 23.65 -14.21 8.68
CA HIS A 279 23.62 -15.46 7.91
C HIS A 279 23.37 -15.19 6.41
N MET A 280 22.44 -14.29 6.09
CA MET A 280 22.14 -13.90 4.72
C MET A 280 23.20 -13.00 4.05
N GLU A 281 24.17 -12.43 4.78
CA GLU A 281 25.11 -11.41 4.25
C GLU A 281 25.84 -11.87 2.97
N SER A 282 26.32 -13.12 2.95
CA SER A 282 27.00 -13.69 1.78
C SER A 282 26.07 -13.89 0.56
N SER A 283 24.79 -14.19 0.81
CA SER A 283 23.79 -14.45 -0.23
C SER A 283 23.19 -13.15 -0.78
N LEU A 284 23.12 -12.11 0.05
CA LEU A 284 22.70 -10.76 -0.33
C LEU A 284 23.81 -9.97 -1.05
N ALA A 285 25.05 -10.48 -1.08
CA ALA A 285 26.14 -9.86 -1.80
C ALA A 285 25.79 -9.63 -3.30
N GLY A 286 25.99 -8.40 -3.76
CA GLY A 286 25.60 -7.95 -5.11
C GLY A 286 24.23 -7.28 -5.20
N LEU A 287 23.36 -7.44 -4.19
CA LEU A 287 22.13 -6.67 -4.06
C LEU A 287 22.32 -5.48 -3.12
N ASN A 288 21.63 -4.38 -3.41
CA ASN A 288 21.41 -3.32 -2.44
C ASN A 288 20.16 -3.68 -1.62
N VAL A 289 20.34 -3.89 -0.32
CA VAL A 289 19.27 -4.27 0.58
C VAL A 289 18.66 -3.04 1.24
N LEU A 290 17.34 -2.90 1.16
CA LEU A 290 16.53 -1.96 1.95
C LEU A 290 15.78 -2.76 3.01
N ILE A 291 15.82 -2.33 4.28
CA ILE A 291 14.82 -2.75 5.26
C ILE A 291 13.85 -1.59 5.49
N ALA A 292 12.56 -1.84 5.32
CA ALA A 292 11.49 -0.87 5.56
C ALA A 292 10.74 -1.19 6.86
N THR A 293 10.62 -0.21 7.76
CA THR A 293 9.75 -0.25 8.93
C THR A 293 8.70 0.85 8.82
N TYR A 294 7.50 0.62 9.38
CA TYR A 294 6.40 1.56 9.24
C TYR A 294 5.27 1.38 10.27
N PHE A 295 4.36 2.36 10.33
CA PHE A 295 3.17 2.49 11.19
C PHE A 295 3.36 3.08 12.58
N ALA A 296 4.56 3.00 13.16
CA ALA A 296 4.94 3.66 14.40
C ALA A 296 6.44 3.98 14.38
N ASP A 297 6.95 4.53 15.48
CA ASP A 297 8.38 4.66 15.73
C ASP A 297 9.04 3.29 15.94
N VAL A 298 10.33 3.21 15.61
CA VAL A 298 11.20 2.09 15.95
C VAL A 298 11.82 2.38 17.33
N PRO A 299 11.60 1.52 18.36
CA PRO A 299 12.19 1.69 19.68
C PRO A 299 13.72 1.76 19.65
N ALA A 300 14.35 2.43 20.61
CA ALA A 300 15.79 2.76 20.58
C ALA A 300 16.72 1.53 20.40
N GLU A 301 16.46 0.42 21.10
CA GLU A 301 17.26 -0.81 20.94
C GLU A 301 16.97 -1.54 19.61
N ALA A 302 15.74 -1.46 19.09
CA ALA A 302 15.41 -1.95 17.76
C ALA A 302 16.10 -1.12 16.66
N TYR A 303 16.15 0.21 16.80
CA TYR A 303 16.85 1.13 15.91
C TYR A 303 18.36 0.82 15.89
N LYS A 304 18.97 0.64 17.06
CA LYS A 304 20.38 0.24 17.22
C LYS A 304 20.67 -1.12 16.60
N THR A 305 19.80 -2.10 16.80
CA THR A 305 19.89 -3.44 16.17
C THR A 305 19.86 -3.31 14.65
N LEU A 306 18.79 -2.72 14.12
CA LEU A 306 18.57 -2.49 12.69
C LEU A 306 19.74 -1.74 12.01
N THR A 307 20.17 -0.63 12.60
CA THR A 307 21.24 0.22 12.03
C THR A 307 22.64 -0.39 12.11
N SER A 308 22.82 -1.47 12.91
CA SER A 308 24.07 -2.23 12.96
C SER A 308 24.22 -3.30 11.87
N LEU A 309 23.14 -3.65 11.17
CA LEU A 309 23.13 -4.71 10.17
C LEU A 309 24.03 -4.37 8.96
N LYS A 310 25.08 -5.16 8.76
CA LYS A 310 26.16 -4.87 7.80
C LYS A 310 25.71 -4.95 6.35
N CYS A 311 24.97 -6.02 5.99
CA CYS A 311 24.46 -6.30 4.65
C CYS A 311 23.40 -5.29 4.16
N VAL A 312 22.74 -4.57 5.08
CA VAL A 312 21.67 -3.62 4.75
C VAL A 312 22.28 -2.34 4.17
N THR A 313 21.85 -1.91 2.99
CA THR A 313 22.37 -0.69 2.33
C THR A 313 21.54 0.56 2.59
N GLY A 314 20.28 0.42 2.96
CA GLY A 314 19.41 1.52 3.36
C GLY A 314 18.29 1.11 4.31
N PHE A 315 17.79 2.10 5.04
CA PHE A 315 16.74 1.94 6.05
C PHE A 315 15.57 2.87 5.72
N GLY A 316 14.37 2.32 5.64
CA GLY A 316 13.11 3.05 5.47
C GLY A 316 12.39 3.20 6.79
N PHE A 317 11.98 4.43 7.10
CA PHE A 317 11.26 4.77 8.33
C PHE A 317 10.02 5.60 8.03
N ASP A 318 8.91 5.32 8.73
CA ASP A 318 7.71 6.14 8.74
C ASP A 318 7.95 7.44 9.52
N LEU A 319 8.10 8.56 8.81
CA LEU A 319 8.30 9.89 9.39
C LEU A 319 7.00 10.71 9.45
N VAL A 320 5.85 10.05 9.31
CA VAL A 320 4.52 10.64 9.54
C VAL A 320 3.99 10.23 10.91
N ARG A 321 4.19 8.97 11.30
CA ARG A 321 3.81 8.43 12.61
C ARG A 321 5.00 8.21 13.54
N GLY A 322 6.13 7.71 13.03
CA GLY A 322 7.35 7.44 13.80
C GLY A 322 8.18 8.69 14.09
N LEU A 323 7.55 9.72 14.67
CA LEU A 323 8.20 11.01 14.92
C LEU A 323 9.36 10.90 15.91
N GLU A 324 9.34 9.95 16.85
CA GLU A 324 10.45 9.73 17.79
C GLU A 324 11.68 9.10 17.09
N THR A 325 11.48 8.31 16.04
CA THR A 325 12.58 7.79 15.21
C THR A 325 13.32 8.90 14.47
N LEU A 326 12.67 10.03 14.17
CA LEU A 326 13.36 11.20 13.61
C LEU A 326 14.42 11.74 14.59
N ASP A 327 14.19 11.66 15.90
CA ASP A 327 15.15 12.11 16.92
C ASP A 327 16.27 11.08 17.13
N LEU A 328 15.99 9.78 17.00
CA LEU A 328 17.04 8.75 16.92
C LEU A 328 17.97 8.96 15.72
N ILE A 329 17.42 9.30 14.55
CA ILE A 329 18.21 9.62 13.35
C ILE A 329 19.09 10.86 13.59
N LYS A 330 18.55 11.92 14.21
CA LYS A 330 19.35 13.10 14.62
C LYS A 330 20.45 12.77 15.62
N GLY A 331 20.23 11.81 16.51
CA GLY A 331 21.24 11.29 17.44
C GLY A 331 22.39 10.56 16.74
N GLY A 332 22.12 9.93 15.59
CA GLY A 332 23.14 9.40 14.70
C GLY A 332 22.60 8.42 13.67
N PHE A 333 23.22 8.43 12.47
CA PHE A 333 22.86 7.53 11.37
C PHE A 333 24.11 6.82 10.79
N PRO A 334 24.02 5.54 10.37
CA PRO A 334 25.15 4.80 9.83
C PRO A 334 25.77 5.44 8.57
N ARG A 335 27.09 5.66 8.61
CA ARG A 335 27.82 6.26 7.49
C ARG A 335 27.69 5.43 6.21
N GLY A 336 27.40 6.11 5.11
CA GLY A 336 27.36 5.53 3.77
C GLY A 336 26.07 4.79 3.39
N LYS A 337 25.20 4.47 4.35
CA LYS A 337 23.87 3.88 4.11
C LYS A 337 22.89 4.93 3.57
N LEU A 338 21.78 4.49 2.96
CA LEU A 338 20.68 5.37 2.53
C LEU A 338 19.60 5.48 3.61
N LEU A 339 19.02 6.67 3.78
CA LEU A 339 17.78 6.90 4.51
C LEU A 339 16.62 7.04 3.53
N PHE A 340 15.65 6.11 3.57
CA PHE A 340 14.39 6.22 2.86
C PHE A 340 13.36 6.91 3.77
N ALA A 341 13.28 8.24 3.65
CA ALA A 341 12.50 9.11 4.50
C ALA A 341 11.01 9.07 4.12
N GLY A 342 10.21 8.31 4.89
CA GLY A 342 8.79 8.09 4.65
C GLY A 342 7.92 9.28 5.06
N VAL A 343 7.98 10.38 4.29
CA VAL A 343 7.33 11.66 4.60
C VAL A 343 5.95 11.85 3.96
N VAL A 344 5.55 10.98 3.02
CA VAL A 344 4.21 11.02 2.38
C VAL A 344 3.33 9.92 2.95
N ASP A 345 2.28 10.29 3.70
CA ASP A 345 1.40 9.36 4.42
C ASP A 345 0.73 8.34 3.49
N GLY A 346 1.01 7.05 3.67
CA GLY A 346 0.39 5.96 2.90
C GLY A 346 -0.92 5.40 3.47
N ARG A 347 -1.34 5.83 4.67
CA ARG A 347 -2.54 5.35 5.38
C ARG A 347 -3.70 6.34 5.41
N ASN A 348 -3.49 7.58 4.98
CA ASN A 348 -4.52 8.60 5.00
C ASN A 348 -4.67 9.30 3.63
N ILE A 349 -5.84 9.89 3.43
CA ILE A 349 -6.24 10.50 2.15
C ILE A 349 -5.90 11.99 2.04
N TRP A 350 -5.29 12.59 3.07
CA TRP A 350 -4.90 14.00 3.03
C TRP A 350 -3.74 14.22 2.08
N ALA A 351 -3.77 15.35 1.37
CA ALA A 351 -2.64 15.89 0.65
C ALA A 351 -1.51 16.24 1.63
N ASN A 352 -0.27 15.94 1.23
CA ASN A 352 0.93 16.23 2.00
C ASN A 352 1.15 17.75 2.14
N ASP A 353 1.74 18.21 3.25
CA ASP A 353 2.29 19.58 3.32
C ASP A 353 3.71 19.54 2.72
N LEU A 354 3.80 19.79 1.41
CA LEU A 354 5.07 19.66 0.67
C LEU A 354 6.15 20.58 1.24
N SER A 355 5.77 21.72 1.80
CA SER A 355 6.69 22.68 2.40
C SER A 355 7.22 22.20 3.77
N ALA A 356 6.39 21.53 4.57
CA ALA A 356 6.83 20.90 5.81
C ALA A 356 7.72 19.68 5.53
N SER A 357 7.28 18.76 4.65
CA SER A 357 8.05 17.57 4.28
C SER A 357 9.42 17.91 3.67
N LEU A 358 9.50 18.96 2.82
CA LEU A 358 10.78 19.41 2.28
C LEU A 358 11.75 19.90 3.37
N LYS A 359 11.27 20.60 4.41
CA LYS A 359 12.11 21.03 5.54
C LYS A 359 12.63 19.84 6.34
N THR A 360 11.81 18.82 6.56
CA THR A 360 12.25 17.57 7.21
C THR A 360 13.32 16.85 6.37
N LEU A 361 13.14 16.77 5.05
CA LEU A 361 14.14 16.17 4.15
C LEU A 361 15.47 16.95 4.16
N GLN A 362 15.41 18.28 4.22
CA GLN A 362 16.59 19.15 4.32
C GLN A 362 17.33 18.96 5.65
N SER A 363 16.64 18.92 6.79
CA SER A 363 17.30 18.70 8.09
C SER A 363 17.94 17.31 8.22
N LEU A 364 17.41 16.32 7.52
CA LEU A 364 17.99 14.96 7.43
C LEU A 364 19.26 14.89 6.58
N GLU A 365 19.42 15.76 5.56
CA GLU A 365 20.61 15.76 4.69
C GLU A 365 21.89 16.12 5.46
N ASP A 366 21.80 17.06 6.41
CA ASP A 366 22.94 17.51 7.21
C ASP A 366 23.49 16.39 8.13
N ILE A 367 22.65 15.39 8.45
CA ILE A 367 22.98 14.24 9.31
C ILE A 367 23.46 13.05 8.50
N VAL A 368 22.67 12.66 7.48
CA VAL A 368 22.87 11.43 6.70
C VAL A 368 23.89 11.63 5.57
N GLY A 369 24.04 12.88 5.11
CA GLY A 369 24.92 13.29 4.04
C GLY A 369 24.21 13.49 2.69
N LYS A 370 24.89 14.26 1.82
CA LYS A 370 24.42 14.54 0.45
C LYS A 370 24.20 13.25 -0.33
N ASP A 371 23.13 13.23 -1.10
CA ASP A 371 22.71 12.09 -1.95
C ASP A 371 22.43 10.76 -1.19
N LYS A 372 22.31 10.82 0.14
CA LYS A 372 21.97 9.64 0.96
C LYS A 372 20.53 9.62 1.49
N VAL A 373 19.77 10.72 1.34
CA VAL A 373 18.34 10.76 1.65
C VAL A 373 17.52 10.51 0.38
N VAL A 374 16.59 9.54 0.45
CA VAL A 374 15.62 9.15 -0.58
C VAL A 374 14.23 9.54 -0.08
N VAL A 375 13.43 10.21 -0.90
CA VAL A 375 12.04 10.55 -0.53
C VAL A 375 11.14 9.33 -0.70
N SER A 376 10.39 8.98 0.34
CA SER A 376 9.54 7.78 0.37
C SER A 376 8.10 8.09 0.82
N THR A 377 7.18 7.19 0.51
CA THR A 377 5.93 7.05 1.29
C THR A 377 6.24 6.52 2.68
N SER A 378 5.39 6.82 3.66
CA SER A 378 5.54 6.39 5.06
C SER A 378 5.35 4.89 5.25
N CYS A 379 4.59 4.26 4.36
CA CYS A 379 4.31 2.84 4.28
C CYS A 379 3.79 2.52 2.86
N SER A 380 3.33 1.29 2.62
CA SER A 380 2.64 0.94 1.38
C SER A 380 1.37 1.76 1.17
N LEU A 381 1.16 2.26 -0.05
CA LEU A 381 -0.08 2.94 -0.46
C LEU A 381 -1.30 1.99 -0.54
N LEU A 382 -1.12 0.68 -0.24
CA LEU A 382 -2.21 -0.29 -0.07
C LEU A 382 -3.33 0.21 0.86
N HIS A 383 -3.00 1.07 1.83
CA HIS A 383 -3.91 1.57 2.84
C HIS A 383 -4.62 2.89 2.47
N THR A 384 -4.50 3.36 1.23
CA THR A 384 -5.23 4.52 0.71
C THR A 384 -6.05 4.17 -0.53
N ALA A 385 -6.96 5.06 -0.93
CA ALA A 385 -7.72 4.92 -2.17
C ALA A 385 -6.80 5.05 -3.40
N VAL A 386 -7.24 4.58 -4.57
CA VAL A 386 -6.37 4.47 -5.75
C VAL A 386 -6.11 5.83 -6.41
N ASP A 387 -7.16 6.53 -6.89
CA ASP A 387 -6.98 7.75 -7.67
C ASP A 387 -8.17 8.72 -7.51
N LEU A 388 -7.86 9.93 -7.02
CA LEU A 388 -8.80 11.02 -6.73
C LEU A 388 -9.51 11.55 -7.98
N VAL A 389 -8.98 11.32 -9.19
CA VAL A 389 -9.62 11.77 -10.44
C VAL A 389 -11.01 11.15 -10.65
N ASN A 390 -11.27 9.98 -10.04
CA ASN A 390 -12.55 9.29 -10.11
C ASN A 390 -13.63 9.89 -9.19
N GLU A 391 -13.27 10.79 -8.27
CA GLU A 391 -14.23 11.46 -7.42
C GLU A 391 -14.98 12.57 -8.17
N VAL A 392 -16.08 12.21 -8.84
CA VAL A 392 -16.87 13.17 -9.63
C VAL A 392 -17.82 14.05 -8.80
N LYS A 393 -18.00 13.77 -7.50
CA LYS A 393 -18.98 14.45 -6.63
C LYS A 393 -18.40 15.46 -5.64
N LEU A 394 -17.16 15.25 -5.18
CA LEU A 394 -16.52 16.18 -4.25
C LEU A 394 -16.28 17.53 -4.94
N ASP A 395 -16.54 18.61 -4.20
CA ASP A 395 -16.28 19.97 -4.64
C ASP A 395 -14.76 20.26 -4.75
N LYS A 396 -14.42 21.38 -5.40
CA LYS A 396 -13.01 21.73 -5.68
C LYS A 396 -12.23 22.08 -4.41
N GLU A 397 -12.87 22.62 -3.37
CA GLU A 397 -12.22 22.95 -2.09
C GLU A 397 -11.80 21.65 -1.40
N LEU A 398 -12.74 20.72 -1.16
CA LEU A 398 -12.43 19.42 -0.54
C LEU A 398 -11.39 18.64 -1.33
N LYS A 399 -11.50 18.58 -2.66
CA LYS A 399 -10.50 17.89 -3.51
C LYS A 399 -9.10 18.45 -3.34
N SER A 400 -8.93 19.76 -3.14
CA SER A 400 -7.62 20.38 -2.94
C SER A 400 -6.94 19.97 -1.63
N TRP A 401 -7.67 19.37 -0.70
CA TRP A 401 -7.16 18.88 0.58
C TRP A 401 -6.75 17.41 0.55
N LEU A 402 -7.04 16.70 -0.55
CA LEU A 402 -6.93 15.25 -0.65
C LEU A 402 -5.85 14.82 -1.66
N ALA A 403 -5.23 13.67 -1.39
CA ALA A 403 -4.37 12.94 -2.29
C ALA A 403 -4.62 11.43 -2.08
N PHE A 404 -4.94 10.71 -3.16
CA PHE A 404 -5.02 9.24 -3.16
C PHE A 404 -3.69 8.67 -3.68
N ALA A 405 -3.54 7.35 -3.84
CA ALA A 405 -2.26 6.72 -4.20
C ALA A 405 -1.60 7.33 -5.45
N ALA A 406 -2.38 7.57 -6.51
CA ALA A 406 -1.89 8.21 -7.74
C ALA A 406 -1.35 9.63 -7.51
N GLN A 407 -1.99 10.42 -6.65
CA GLN A 407 -1.52 11.77 -6.30
C GLN A 407 -0.29 11.71 -5.38
N LYS A 408 -0.22 10.74 -4.45
CA LYS A 408 0.93 10.56 -3.55
C LYS A 408 2.21 10.17 -4.28
N VAL A 409 2.11 9.42 -5.37
CA VAL A 409 3.23 9.18 -6.31
C VAL A 409 3.77 10.50 -6.87
N VAL A 410 2.89 11.44 -7.24
CA VAL A 410 3.29 12.78 -7.70
C VAL A 410 3.90 13.61 -6.56
N GLU A 411 3.35 13.55 -5.34
CA GLU A 411 3.88 14.24 -4.14
C GLU A 411 5.32 13.81 -3.83
N VAL A 412 5.59 12.49 -3.79
CA VAL A 412 6.95 11.95 -3.56
C VAL A 412 7.93 12.44 -4.62
N ASN A 413 7.55 12.40 -5.89
CA ASN A 413 8.41 12.88 -6.98
C ASN A 413 8.62 14.40 -6.94
N ALA A 414 7.60 15.19 -6.60
CA ALA A 414 7.71 16.64 -6.46
C ALA A 414 8.66 17.04 -5.33
N LEU A 415 8.58 16.34 -4.19
CA LEU A 415 9.52 16.47 -3.09
C LEU A 415 10.94 16.08 -3.51
N ALA A 416 11.13 14.94 -4.19
CA ALA A 416 12.45 14.50 -4.66
C ALA A 416 13.08 15.47 -5.66
N LYS A 417 12.29 16.02 -6.60
CA LYS A 417 12.70 17.07 -7.54
C LYS A 417 13.07 18.37 -6.82
N SER A 418 12.23 18.83 -5.90
CA SER A 418 12.52 20.06 -5.13
C SER A 418 13.77 19.90 -4.27
N PHE A 419 13.96 18.73 -3.65
CA PHE A 419 15.13 18.39 -2.84
C PHE A 419 16.40 18.24 -3.68
N SER A 420 16.30 17.87 -4.96
CA SER A 420 17.40 17.88 -5.92
C SER A 420 17.71 19.27 -6.52
N GLY A 421 16.98 20.31 -6.10
CA GLY A 421 17.14 21.70 -6.57
C GLY A 421 16.23 22.11 -7.75
N VAL A 422 15.32 21.25 -8.21
CA VAL A 422 14.38 21.52 -9.30
C VAL A 422 12.95 21.57 -8.72
N LYS A 423 12.57 22.72 -8.15
CA LYS A 423 11.25 22.88 -7.51
C LYS A 423 10.15 23.20 -8.53
N ASP A 424 9.06 22.45 -8.48
CA ASP A 424 7.82 22.78 -9.19
C ASP A 424 7.05 23.84 -8.39
N GLU A 425 7.28 25.11 -8.71
CA GLU A 425 6.64 26.24 -8.01
C GLU A 425 5.12 26.25 -8.17
N ALA A 426 4.57 25.76 -9.27
CA ALA A 426 3.13 25.72 -9.50
C ALA A 426 2.45 24.70 -8.57
N LEU A 427 3.03 23.50 -8.47
CA LEU A 427 2.54 22.44 -7.59
C LEU A 427 2.70 22.82 -6.11
N PHE A 428 3.85 23.36 -5.71
CA PHE A 428 4.07 23.81 -4.32
C PHE A 428 3.16 24.98 -3.94
N SER A 429 2.90 25.92 -4.86
CA SER A 429 1.96 27.03 -4.65
C SER A 429 0.53 26.50 -4.49
N SER A 430 0.07 25.63 -5.40
CA SER A 430 -1.27 25.01 -5.34
C SER A 430 -1.47 24.21 -4.05
N ASN A 431 -0.47 23.41 -3.65
CA ASN A 431 -0.48 22.67 -2.40
C ASN A 431 -0.57 23.61 -1.18
N SER A 432 0.22 24.68 -1.16
CA SER A 432 0.22 25.67 -0.07
C SER A 432 -1.14 26.38 0.06
N MET A 433 -1.79 26.71 -1.06
CA MET A 433 -3.17 27.24 -1.05
C MET A 433 -4.19 26.22 -0.53
N GLY A 434 -4.07 24.94 -0.92
CA GLY A 434 -4.88 23.84 -0.40
C GLY A 434 -4.75 23.72 1.12
N GLN A 435 -3.53 23.65 1.64
CA GLN A 435 -3.26 23.58 3.09
C GLN A 435 -3.78 24.83 3.83
N ALA A 436 -3.59 26.03 3.28
CA ALA A 436 -4.09 27.27 3.88
C ALA A 436 -5.62 27.29 3.94
N SER A 437 -6.31 26.97 2.82
CA SER A 437 -7.77 26.93 2.77
C SER A 437 -8.36 25.95 3.78
N ARG A 438 -7.76 24.74 3.92
CA ARG A 438 -8.16 23.75 4.92
C ARG A 438 -8.03 24.28 6.34
N ARG A 439 -6.90 24.93 6.67
CA ARG A 439 -6.64 25.47 8.01
C ARG A 439 -7.60 26.59 8.41
N SER A 440 -8.11 27.35 7.45
CA SER A 440 -9.07 28.45 7.68
C SER A 440 -10.55 28.09 7.43
N SER A 441 -10.87 26.91 6.89
CA SER A 441 -12.23 26.61 6.45
C SER A 441 -13.19 26.41 7.63
N PRO A 442 -14.37 27.07 7.64
CA PRO A 442 -15.40 26.84 8.66
C PRO A 442 -16.01 25.42 8.58
N ARG A 443 -15.72 24.68 7.51
CA ARG A 443 -16.08 23.25 7.36
C ARG A 443 -15.23 22.33 8.24
N VAL A 444 -14.07 22.82 8.73
CA VAL A 444 -13.12 22.05 9.56
C VAL A 444 -13.25 22.38 11.04
N THR A 445 -13.59 23.62 11.39
CA THR A 445 -13.65 24.10 12.78
C THR A 445 -15.06 24.54 13.16
N ASN A 446 -15.66 23.89 14.16
CA ASN A 446 -16.98 24.23 14.69
C ASN A 446 -16.89 24.64 16.18
N ALA A 447 -17.28 25.87 16.49
CA ALA A 447 -17.18 26.43 17.84
C ALA A 447 -18.12 25.78 18.87
N ALA A 448 -19.30 25.30 18.44
CA ALA A 448 -20.22 24.58 19.33
C ALA A 448 -19.62 23.24 19.77
N VAL A 449 -19.05 22.49 18.82
CA VAL A 449 -18.35 21.22 19.12
C VAL A 449 -17.17 21.44 20.07
N GLN A 450 -16.43 22.55 19.93
CA GLN A 450 -15.35 22.90 20.87
C GLN A 450 -15.88 23.18 22.29
N GLN A 451 -17.03 23.84 22.42
CA GLN A 451 -17.70 24.07 23.71
C GLN A 451 -18.22 22.76 24.33
N ASP A 452 -18.84 21.89 23.53
CA ASP A 452 -19.36 20.60 23.97
C ASP A 452 -18.23 19.69 24.48
N VAL A 453 -17.11 19.60 23.75
CA VAL A 453 -15.92 18.83 24.16
C VAL A 453 -15.32 19.38 25.46
N ALA A 454 -15.27 20.70 25.63
CA ALA A 454 -14.81 21.33 26.88
C ALA A 454 -15.77 21.13 28.07
N ALA A 455 -17.04 20.83 27.82
CA ALA A 455 -18.05 20.59 28.84
C ALA A 455 -18.07 19.15 29.39
N VAL A 456 -17.38 18.20 28.75
CA VAL A 456 -17.33 16.78 29.14
C VAL A 456 -16.70 16.61 30.53
N LYS A 457 -17.42 15.94 31.42
CA LYS A 457 -17.01 15.68 32.81
C LYS A 457 -16.75 14.20 33.02
N LYS A 458 -15.94 13.88 34.04
CA LYS A 458 -15.69 12.50 34.48
C LYS A 458 -16.97 11.71 34.82
N SER A 459 -18.03 12.40 35.22
CA SER A 459 -19.37 11.84 35.43
C SER A 459 -19.97 11.23 34.16
N ASP A 460 -19.70 11.81 32.99
CA ASP A 460 -20.44 11.52 31.77
C ASP A 460 -20.00 10.18 31.16
N HIS A 461 -18.83 9.69 31.55
CA HIS A 461 -18.36 8.34 31.29
C HIS A 461 -19.09 7.24 32.09
N ARG A 462 -19.95 7.59 33.06
CA ARG A 462 -20.61 6.60 33.93
C ARG A 462 -22.08 6.95 34.21
N ARG A 463 -22.96 5.96 34.04
CA ARG A 463 -24.33 6.04 34.57
C ARG A 463 -24.28 6.16 36.10
N SER A 464 -25.07 7.05 36.67
CA SER A 464 -25.16 7.29 38.12
C SER A 464 -25.69 6.10 38.93
N THR A 465 -26.50 5.23 38.32
CA THR A 465 -27.02 4.01 38.93
C THR A 465 -26.07 2.85 38.72
N GLU A 466 -25.73 2.11 39.78
CA GLU A 466 -24.87 0.91 39.72
C GLU A 466 -25.43 -0.20 38.82
N VAL A 467 -24.52 -1.01 38.25
CA VAL A 467 -24.89 -2.02 37.24
C VAL A 467 -25.87 -3.08 37.77
N SER A 468 -25.71 -3.51 39.02
CA SER A 468 -26.59 -4.49 39.67
C SER A 468 -28.05 -4.00 39.76
N ALA A 469 -28.25 -2.75 40.18
CA ALA A 469 -29.58 -2.13 40.26
C ALA A 469 -30.19 -1.92 38.85
N ARG A 470 -29.37 -1.60 37.84
CA ARG A 470 -29.83 -1.53 36.44
C ARG A 470 -30.29 -2.89 35.92
N LEU A 471 -29.53 -3.96 36.20
CA LEU A 471 -29.88 -5.33 35.80
C LEU A 471 -31.20 -5.79 36.43
N GLN A 472 -31.44 -5.50 37.70
CA GLN A 472 -32.73 -5.79 38.35
C GLN A 472 -33.91 -5.07 37.66
N ALA A 473 -33.74 -3.79 37.34
CA ALA A 473 -34.77 -3.01 36.63
C ALA A 473 -34.98 -3.49 35.18
N GLN A 474 -33.91 -3.91 34.50
CA GLN A 474 -33.96 -4.47 33.15
C GLN A 474 -34.64 -5.85 33.15
N GLN A 475 -34.30 -6.74 34.07
CA GLN A 475 -34.93 -8.06 34.20
C GLN A 475 -36.44 -7.93 34.46
N LYS A 476 -36.86 -7.00 35.33
CA LYS A 476 -38.28 -6.73 35.58
C LYS A 476 -39.02 -6.20 34.35
N LYS A 477 -38.33 -5.49 33.44
CA LYS A 477 -38.94 -4.91 32.23
C LYS A 477 -38.95 -5.88 31.04
N LEU A 478 -37.88 -6.65 30.86
CA LEU A 478 -37.66 -7.48 29.68
C LEU A 478 -38.05 -8.95 29.90
N ASN A 479 -38.06 -9.41 31.16
CA ASN A 479 -38.42 -10.78 31.55
C ASN A 479 -37.70 -11.88 30.74
N LEU A 480 -36.41 -11.66 30.43
CA LEU A 480 -35.61 -12.58 29.63
C LEU A 480 -35.36 -13.90 30.38
N PRO A 481 -35.21 -15.04 29.66
CA PRO A 481 -34.81 -16.31 30.29
C PRO A 481 -33.36 -16.24 30.79
N ALA A 482 -32.93 -17.29 31.51
CA ALA A 482 -31.58 -17.36 32.08
C ALA A 482 -30.44 -17.40 31.05
N LEU A 483 -30.72 -17.89 29.84
CA LEU A 483 -29.78 -17.94 28.71
C LEU A 483 -30.44 -17.26 27.49
N PRO A 484 -30.55 -15.92 27.48
CA PRO A 484 -31.22 -15.21 26.40
C PRO A 484 -30.39 -15.23 25.12
N THR A 485 -31.08 -15.42 24.01
CA THR A 485 -30.53 -15.52 22.66
C THR A 485 -30.72 -14.21 21.89
N THR A 486 -29.73 -13.85 21.08
CA THR A 486 -29.76 -12.65 20.23
C THR A 486 -28.74 -12.78 19.09
N THR A 487 -28.76 -11.83 18.16
CA THR A 487 -27.76 -11.72 17.09
C THR A 487 -27.12 -10.33 17.12
N ILE A 488 -26.10 -10.09 16.29
CA ILE A 488 -25.20 -8.92 16.41
C ILE A 488 -25.63 -7.71 15.53
N GLY A 489 -26.74 -7.82 14.76
CA GLY A 489 -27.31 -6.71 13.99
C GLY A 489 -27.63 -7.05 12.54
N SER A 490 -26.61 -7.11 11.69
CA SER A 490 -26.77 -7.25 10.23
C SER A 490 -27.22 -8.66 9.78
N PHE A 491 -28.14 -8.72 8.82
CA PHE A 491 -28.57 -9.94 8.12
C PHE A 491 -28.10 -9.97 6.64
N PRO A 492 -28.19 -11.10 5.93
CA PRO A 492 -27.66 -11.27 4.58
C PRO A 492 -28.13 -10.22 3.55
N GLN A 493 -27.17 -9.53 2.94
CA GLN A 493 -27.42 -8.42 2.04
C GLN A 493 -27.73 -8.91 0.61
N THR A 494 -29.00 -9.28 0.37
CA THR A 494 -29.51 -9.96 -0.83
C THR A 494 -29.27 -9.19 -2.15
N ALA A 495 -29.30 -9.91 -3.28
CA ALA A 495 -29.17 -9.31 -4.61
C ALA A 495 -30.32 -8.30 -4.91
N ASP A 496 -31.53 -8.62 -4.46
CA ASP A 496 -32.69 -7.74 -4.55
C ASP A 496 -32.49 -6.45 -3.74
N LEU A 497 -32.03 -6.56 -2.50
CA LEU A 497 -31.74 -5.40 -1.65
C LEU A 497 -30.66 -4.50 -2.25
N ARG A 498 -29.59 -5.09 -2.82
CA ARG A 498 -28.55 -4.38 -3.57
C ARG A 498 -29.11 -3.69 -4.83
N ARG A 499 -30.07 -4.32 -5.53
CA ARG A 499 -30.79 -3.73 -6.68
C ARG A 499 -31.61 -2.51 -6.23
N ILE A 500 -32.47 -2.68 -5.24
CA ILE A 500 -33.39 -1.65 -4.71
C ILE A 500 -32.60 -0.41 -4.27
N ARG A 501 -31.55 -0.56 -3.46
CA ARG A 501 -30.67 0.55 -3.04
C ARG A 501 -29.95 1.23 -4.20
N ARG A 502 -29.56 0.48 -5.24
CA ARG A 502 -28.92 1.02 -6.46
C ARG A 502 -29.92 1.83 -7.29
N GLU A 503 -31.14 1.35 -7.43
CA GLU A 503 -32.23 2.03 -8.13
C GLU A 503 -32.69 3.28 -7.40
N PHE A 504 -32.79 3.22 -6.06
CA PHE A 504 -33.03 4.39 -5.21
C PHE A 504 -31.93 5.45 -5.38
N LYS A 505 -30.65 5.07 -5.26
CA LYS A 505 -29.51 5.98 -5.48
C LYS A 505 -29.43 6.53 -6.91
N ALA A 506 -30.04 5.85 -7.88
CA ALA A 506 -30.18 6.29 -9.26
C ALA A 506 -31.48 7.07 -9.54
N LYS A 507 -32.28 7.38 -8.51
CA LYS A 507 -33.59 8.05 -8.59
C LYS A 507 -34.59 7.34 -9.52
N LYS A 508 -34.54 6.01 -9.59
CA LYS A 508 -35.42 5.16 -10.41
C LYS A 508 -36.67 4.66 -9.66
N ILE A 509 -36.65 4.69 -8.34
CA ILE A 509 -37.79 4.42 -7.45
C ILE A 509 -37.95 5.59 -6.48
N SER A 510 -39.16 5.82 -5.96
CA SER A 510 -39.41 6.93 -5.02
C SER A 510 -38.90 6.63 -3.61
N ASP A 511 -38.82 7.66 -2.77
CA ASP A 511 -38.54 7.50 -1.33
C ASP A 511 -39.58 6.58 -0.66
N ILE A 512 -40.84 6.65 -1.10
CA ILE A 512 -41.94 5.82 -0.58
C ILE A 512 -41.72 4.35 -0.94
N ASP A 513 -41.42 4.05 -2.21
CA ASP A 513 -41.16 2.68 -2.67
C ASP A 513 -39.93 2.09 -1.97
N TYR A 514 -38.89 2.91 -1.77
CA TYR A 514 -37.68 2.49 -1.05
C TYR A 514 -37.99 2.15 0.41
N VAL A 515 -38.67 3.04 1.14
CA VAL A 515 -39.06 2.80 2.54
C VAL A 515 -39.95 1.56 2.68
N GLN A 516 -40.90 1.36 1.77
CA GLN A 516 -41.73 0.15 1.75
C GLN A 516 -40.90 -1.12 1.52
N ALA A 517 -39.97 -1.10 0.56
CA ALA A 517 -39.11 -2.23 0.26
C ALA A 517 -38.14 -2.58 1.41
N ILE A 518 -37.59 -1.57 2.09
CA ILE A 518 -36.77 -1.78 3.30
C ILE A 518 -37.61 -2.34 4.45
N LYS A 519 -38.81 -1.80 4.70
CA LYS A 519 -39.74 -2.31 5.72
C LYS A 519 -40.11 -3.78 5.48
N ALA A 520 -40.38 -4.16 4.23
CA ALA A 520 -40.67 -5.54 3.87
C ALA A 520 -39.47 -6.49 4.11
N GLU A 521 -38.23 -6.00 4.07
CA GLU A 521 -37.04 -6.80 4.42
C GLU A 521 -36.91 -6.93 5.96
N PHE A 522 -37.16 -5.86 6.72
CA PHE A 522 -37.23 -5.92 8.19
C PHE A 522 -38.28 -6.93 8.66
N GLU A 523 -39.48 -6.91 8.06
CA GLU A 523 -40.57 -7.84 8.38
C GLU A 523 -40.15 -9.31 8.18
N LYS A 524 -39.40 -9.63 7.12
CA LYS A 524 -38.84 -10.99 6.92
C LYS A 524 -37.80 -11.35 7.98
N VAL A 525 -36.88 -10.44 8.28
CA VAL A 525 -35.78 -10.67 9.24
C VAL A 525 -36.31 -10.84 10.67
N VAL A 526 -37.27 -10.01 11.07
CA VAL A 526 -37.97 -10.11 12.37
C VAL A 526 -38.72 -11.44 12.44
N LYS A 527 -39.57 -11.74 11.46
CA LYS A 527 -40.35 -12.99 11.42
C LYS A 527 -39.46 -14.24 11.48
N LEU A 528 -38.33 -14.25 10.76
CA LEU A 528 -37.38 -15.38 10.81
C LEU A 528 -36.80 -15.58 12.21
N GLN A 529 -36.47 -14.50 12.93
CA GLN A 529 -35.96 -14.60 14.30
C GLN A 529 -37.05 -15.02 15.30
N GLU A 530 -38.30 -14.59 15.09
CA GLU A 530 -39.46 -15.07 15.87
C GLU A 530 -39.71 -16.57 15.65
N GLU A 531 -39.67 -17.04 14.40
CA GLU A 531 -39.79 -18.46 14.03
C GLU A 531 -38.65 -19.32 14.60
N LEU A 532 -37.46 -18.74 14.77
CA LEU A 532 -36.30 -19.38 15.42
C LEU A 532 -36.29 -19.26 16.96
N GLY A 533 -37.26 -18.54 17.56
CA GLY A 533 -37.37 -18.38 19.00
C GLY A 533 -36.30 -17.48 19.64
N ILE A 534 -35.79 -16.48 18.92
CA ILE A 534 -34.78 -15.54 19.42
C ILE A 534 -35.39 -14.56 20.44
N ASP A 535 -34.75 -14.37 21.61
CA ASP A 535 -35.30 -13.56 22.70
C ASP A 535 -35.18 -12.04 22.47
N VAL A 536 -34.08 -11.58 21.86
CA VAL A 536 -33.84 -10.16 21.55
C VAL A 536 -33.52 -10.00 20.07
N LEU A 537 -34.47 -9.45 19.34
CA LEU A 537 -34.46 -9.32 17.88
C LEU A 537 -33.65 -8.11 17.40
N VAL A 538 -33.13 -8.20 16.17
CA VAL A 538 -32.56 -7.08 15.41
C VAL A 538 -33.30 -6.89 14.08
N HIS A 539 -33.19 -5.73 13.45
CA HIS A 539 -33.89 -5.43 12.19
C HIS A 539 -33.13 -5.84 10.91
N GLY A 540 -31.88 -6.33 11.04
CA GLY A 540 -31.11 -6.85 9.92
C GLY A 540 -30.32 -5.82 9.12
N GLU A 541 -30.42 -4.53 9.46
CA GLU A 541 -29.66 -3.45 8.80
C GLU A 541 -29.89 -3.38 7.27
N ALA A 542 -31.13 -3.65 6.82
CA ALA A 542 -31.50 -3.66 5.40
C ALA A 542 -31.47 -2.26 4.73
N GLU A 543 -31.33 -1.19 5.50
CA GLU A 543 -31.02 0.16 5.03
C GLU A 543 -29.49 0.41 4.86
N VAL A 544 -28.64 -0.37 5.53
CA VAL A 544 -27.18 -0.14 5.66
C VAL A 544 -26.37 -0.81 4.55
N LYS A 545 -25.73 -0.01 3.69
CA LYS A 545 -25.06 -0.52 2.49
C LYS A 545 -23.73 -1.24 2.76
N ASN A 546 -22.95 -0.74 3.71
CA ASN A 546 -21.65 -1.21 4.20
C ASN A 546 -21.41 -0.53 5.57
N LEU A 547 -20.48 -1.08 6.38
CA LEU A 547 -19.88 -0.48 7.59
C LEU A 547 -20.68 0.66 8.24
N LEU A 548 -21.36 0.37 9.36
CA LEU A 548 -22.15 1.29 10.22
C LEU A 548 -21.71 2.78 10.19
N PHE A 549 -20.41 3.04 10.22
CA PHE A 549 -19.79 4.37 10.08
C PHE A 549 -20.29 5.21 8.89
N GLU A 550 -20.50 4.65 7.69
CA GLU A 550 -20.93 5.44 6.51
C GLU A 550 -22.27 6.18 6.76
N ILE A 551 -23.18 5.58 7.52
CA ILE A 551 -24.47 6.21 7.88
C ILE A 551 -24.27 7.36 8.84
N PHE A 552 -23.52 7.14 9.94
CA PHE A 552 -23.27 8.19 10.92
C PHE A 552 -22.62 9.43 10.28
N TYR A 553 -21.68 9.26 9.33
CA TYR A 553 -21.13 10.39 8.58
C TYR A 553 -22.18 11.13 7.74
N SER A 554 -23.12 10.43 7.10
CA SER A 554 -24.20 11.05 6.30
C SER A 554 -25.29 11.74 7.12
N LEU A 555 -25.33 11.52 8.44
CA LEU A 555 -26.26 12.14 9.39
C LEU A 555 -25.61 13.27 10.22
N VAL A 556 -24.28 13.35 10.20
CA VAL A 556 -23.47 14.38 10.89
C VAL A 556 -23.01 15.49 9.93
N SER A 557 -23.19 15.31 8.62
CA SER A 557 -22.98 16.30 7.55
C SER A 557 -24.18 17.21 7.32
#